data_AF-A0A957ZHI8-F1
#
_entry.id   AF-A0A957ZHI8-F1
#
_cell.length_a   1.000
_cell.length_b   1.000
_cell.length_c   1.000
_cell.angle_alpha   90.00
_cell.angle_beta   90.00
_cell.angle_gamma   90.00
#
_symmetry.space_group_name_H-M   'P 1'
#
loop_
_entity.id
_entity.type
_entity.pdbx_description
1 polymer ?
#
loop_
_entity_poly.entity_id
_entity_poly.type
_entity_poly.pdbx_seq_one_letter_code
_entity_poly.pdbx_strand_id
1 'polypeptide(L)'
;MAGIMKKLRNETERAKFEAARALRLQREQGKLGQLQNQRKDHVSALGEAVWELYQAGQVTDARLVSICTQIRATQQEIVTQEQGIEAIKQEQPPEPPSCPQCGREVSSSDAFCPGCGVAIALSATPLPAINNTSTQSCPQCRKPVRVGAAFCPACGARLTA
;
A
#
# COMPACT_ATOMS: atom_id res chain seq x y z
N MET A 1 74.26 -16.17 17.90
CA MET A 1 73.20 -15.14 17.85
C MET A 1 72.83 -14.64 16.43
N ALA A 2 73.32 -15.26 15.34
CA ALA A 2 73.04 -14.79 13.97
C ALA A 2 71.65 -15.18 13.41
N GLY A 3 70.98 -16.18 13.98
CA GLY A 3 69.69 -16.68 13.48
C GLY A 3 68.48 -15.80 13.79
N ILE A 4 68.51 -15.06 14.91
CA ILE A 4 67.39 -14.22 15.38
C ILE A 4 67.27 -12.96 14.51
N MET A 5 68.40 -12.29 14.20
CA MET A 5 68.41 -11.11 13.32
C MET A 5 67.93 -11.42 11.89
N LYS A 6 68.21 -12.62 11.35
CA LYS A 6 67.71 -13.03 10.02
C LYS A 6 66.20 -13.28 10.03
N LYS A 7 65.64 -13.88 11.09
CA LYS A 7 64.18 -14.07 11.23
C LYS A 7 63.43 -12.74 11.29
N LEU A 8 63.90 -11.81 12.12
CA LEU A 8 63.34 -10.46 12.23
C LEU A 8 63.33 -9.70 10.89
N ARG A 9 64.41 -9.81 10.12
CA ARG A 9 64.49 -9.20 8.78
C ARG A 9 63.45 -9.82 7.82
N ASN A 10 63.30 -11.14 7.82
CA ASN A 10 62.34 -11.84 6.97
C ASN A 10 60.88 -11.51 7.34
N GLU A 11 60.57 -11.38 8.63
CA GLU A 11 59.25 -10.95 9.11
C GLU A 11 58.93 -9.51 8.70
N THR A 12 59.92 -8.62 8.77
CA THR A 12 59.78 -7.22 8.34
C THR A 12 59.53 -7.11 6.84
N GLU A 13 60.26 -7.87 6.02
CA GLU A 13 60.05 -7.90 4.56
C GLU A 13 58.68 -8.49 4.18
N ARG A 14 58.23 -9.52 4.90
CA ARG A 14 56.88 -10.08 4.73
C ARG A 14 55.81 -9.05 5.08
N ALA A 15 55.95 -8.34 6.20
CA ALA A 15 55.01 -7.30 6.61
C ALA A 15 54.94 -6.15 5.58
N LYS A 16 56.09 -5.70 5.04
CA LYS A 16 56.13 -4.70 3.96
C LYS A 16 55.41 -5.18 2.71
N PHE A 17 55.64 -6.44 2.30
CA PHE A 17 54.99 -7.02 1.14
C PHE A 17 53.47 -7.12 1.35
N GLU A 18 53.02 -7.59 2.51
CA GLU A 18 51.61 -7.70 2.86
C GLU A 18 50.94 -6.32 2.90
N ALA A 19 51.59 -5.31 3.50
CA ALA A 19 51.10 -3.93 3.49
C ALA A 19 51.00 -3.34 2.08
N ALA A 20 52.02 -3.53 1.24
CA ALA A 20 52.01 -3.07 -0.15
C ALA A 20 50.95 -3.79 -0.99
N ARG A 21 50.74 -5.09 -0.75
CA ARG A 21 49.66 -5.87 -1.37
C ARG A 21 48.30 -5.35 -0.95
N ALA A 22 48.09 -5.08 0.33
CA ALA A 22 46.84 -4.54 0.85
C ALA A 22 46.51 -3.18 0.22
N LEU A 23 47.50 -2.27 0.12
CA LEU A 23 47.31 -0.97 -0.53
C LEU A 23 46.95 -1.10 -2.02
N ARG A 24 47.62 -2.00 -2.75
CA ARG A 24 47.29 -2.28 -4.15
C ARG A 24 45.87 -2.82 -4.29
N LEU A 25 45.48 -3.77 -3.43
CA LEU A 25 44.13 -4.33 -3.43
C LEU A 25 43.07 -3.25 -3.13
N GLN A 26 43.29 -2.43 -2.11
CA GLN A 26 42.39 -1.34 -1.76
C GLN A 26 42.22 -0.35 -2.92
N ARG A 27 43.31 -0.01 -3.63
CA ARG A 27 43.24 0.87 -4.79
C ARG A 27 42.39 0.28 -5.90
N GLU A 28 42.59 -0.99 -6.25
CA GLU A 28 41.81 -1.65 -7.29
C GLU A 28 40.34 -1.85 -6.88
N GLN A 29 40.07 -2.13 -5.60
CA GLN A 29 38.71 -2.16 -5.05
C GLN A 29 38.03 -0.78 -5.13
N GLY A 30 38.76 0.29 -4.83
CA GLY A 30 38.27 1.66 -4.98
C GLY A 30 37.92 2.00 -6.43
N LYS A 31 38.81 1.66 -7.37
CA LYS A 31 38.53 1.83 -8.82
C LYS A 31 37.33 1.03 -9.28
N LEU A 32 37.20 -0.22 -8.83
CA LEU A 32 36.05 -1.07 -9.16
C LEU A 32 34.76 -0.43 -8.65
N GLY A 33 34.73 0.04 -7.40
CA GLY A 33 33.58 0.76 -6.85
C GLY A 33 33.24 2.02 -7.64
N GLN A 34 34.25 2.81 -8.03
CA GLN A 34 34.04 4.00 -8.87
C GLN A 34 33.45 3.64 -10.23
N LEU A 35 34.00 2.64 -10.93
CA LEU A 35 33.49 2.19 -12.23
C LEU A 35 32.08 1.60 -12.13
N GLN A 36 31.77 0.91 -11.04
CA GLN A 36 30.42 0.39 -10.79
C GLN A 36 29.40 1.51 -10.58
N ASN A 37 29.76 2.56 -9.85
CA ASN A 37 28.93 3.76 -9.68
C ASN A 37 28.75 4.48 -11.02
N GLN A 38 29.83 4.72 -11.78
CA GLN A 38 29.75 5.33 -13.11
C GLN A 38 28.84 4.53 -14.05
N ARG A 39 28.94 3.19 -14.05
CA ARG A 39 28.04 2.33 -14.83
C ARG A 39 26.59 2.52 -14.40
N LYS A 40 26.31 2.58 -13.10
CA LYS A 40 24.97 2.81 -12.56
C LYS A 40 24.44 4.17 -13.04
N ASP A 41 25.26 5.22 -12.95
CA ASP A 41 24.90 6.57 -13.37
C ASP A 41 24.58 6.62 -14.88
N HIS A 42 25.39 5.96 -15.71
CA HIS A 42 25.14 5.87 -17.16
C HIS A 42 23.85 5.11 -17.49
N VAL A 43 23.53 4.05 -16.73
CA VAL A 43 22.27 3.32 -16.92
C VAL A 43 21.07 4.16 -16.49
N SER A 44 21.18 4.94 -15.41
CA SER A 44 20.14 5.89 -15.02
C SER A 44 19.92 6.96 -16.08
N ALA A 45 21.00 7.58 -16.57
CA ALA A 45 20.94 8.59 -17.64
C ALA A 45 20.35 8.03 -18.95
N LEU A 46 20.66 6.78 -19.28
CA LEU A 46 20.01 6.07 -20.39
C LEU A 46 18.50 5.96 -20.17
N GLY A 47 18.07 5.58 -18.96
CA GLY A 47 16.65 5.50 -18.61
C GLY A 47 15.93 6.84 -18.76
N GLU A 48 16.53 7.93 -18.29
CA GLU A 48 16.00 9.29 -18.42
C GLU A 48 15.84 9.69 -19.90
N ALA A 49 16.89 9.50 -20.71
CA ALA A 49 16.83 9.80 -22.14
C ALA A 49 15.77 8.96 -22.89
N VAL A 50 15.69 7.66 -22.59
CA VAL A 50 14.66 6.78 -23.19
C VAL A 50 13.26 7.21 -22.76
N TRP A 51 13.09 7.63 -21.51
CA TRP A 51 11.82 8.13 -21.00
C TRP A 51 11.38 9.42 -21.70
N GLU A 52 12.28 10.37 -21.91
CA GLU A 52 12.02 11.60 -22.69
C GLU A 52 11.63 11.28 -24.13
N LEU A 53 12.38 10.41 -24.81
CA LEU A 53 12.07 9.96 -26.16
C LEU A 53 10.71 9.23 -26.22
N TYR A 54 10.37 8.45 -25.20
CA TYR A 54 9.09 7.76 -25.11
C TYR A 54 7.93 8.74 -24.94
N GLN A 55 8.09 9.77 -24.10
CA GLN A 55 7.10 10.86 -23.99
C GLN A 55 6.92 11.62 -25.30
N ALA A 56 8.01 11.81 -26.05
CA ALA A 56 7.97 12.39 -27.40
C ALA A 56 7.43 11.44 -28.48
N GLY A 57 7.10 10.18 -28.15
CA GLY A 57 6.58 9.18 -29.09
C GLY A 57 7.62 8.65 -30.08
N GLN A 58 8.91 8.81 -29.79
CA GLN A 58 10.02 8.48 -30.68
C GLN A 58 10.62 7.09 -30.45
N VAL A 59 10.22 6.40 -29.37
CA VAL A 59 10.69 5.03 -29.06
C VAL A 59 9.89 4.02 -29.87
N THR A 60 10.59 3.27 -30.73
CA THR A 60 9.99 2.26 -31.62
C THR A 60 10.32 0.82 -31.21
N ASP A 61 11.40 0.59 -30.47
CA ASP A 61 11.78 -0.76 -30.00
C ASP A 61 10.71 -1.29 -29.03
N ALA A 62 10.10 -2.42 -29.37
CA ALA A 62 8.99 -3.00 -28.62
C ALA A 62 9.33 -3.33 -27.16
N ARG A 63 10.58 -3.69 -26.86
CA ARG A 63 11.01 -3.98 -25.47
C ARG A 63 11.05 -2.69 -24.66
N LEU A 64 11.59 -1.61 -25.25
CA LEU A 64 11.62 -0.30 -24.60
C LEU A 64 10.21 0.25 -24.41
N VAL A 65 9.34 0.15 -25.42
CA VAL A 65 7.93 0.53 -25.30
C VAL A 65 7.27 -0.24 -24.17
N SER A 66 7.45 -1.55 -24.07
CA SER A 66 6.89 -2.37 -22.99
C SER A 66 7.37 -1.96 -21.61
N ILE A 67 8.65 -1.59 -21.45
CA ILE A 67 9.17 -1.14 -20.17
C ILE A 67 8.57 0.24 -19.82
N CYS A 68 8.52 1.15 -20.78
CA CYS A 68 7.97 2.48 -20.56
C CYS A 68 6.45 2.47 -20.30
N THR A 69 5.69 1.55 -20.89
CA THR A 69 4.27 1.37 -20.55
C THR A 69 4.09 0.86 -19.12
N GLN A 70 4.93 -0.07 -18.66
CA GLN A 70 4.95 -0.53 -17.27
C GLN A 70 5.28 0.61 -16.30
N ILE A 71 6.32 1.41 -16.58
CA ILE A 71 6.67 2.59 -15.78
C ILE A 71 5.48 3.54 -15.67
N ARG A 72 4.80 3.82 -16.78
CA ARG A 72 3.60 4.68 -16.79
C ARG A 72 2.48 4.11 -15.92
N ALA A 73 2.21 2.81 -16.00
CA ALA A 73 1.18 2.16 -15.19
C ALA A 73 1.50 2.28 -13.70
N THR A 74 2.74 1.95 -13.31
CA THR A 74 3.19 2.09 -11.92
C THR A 74 3.12 3.55 -11.45
N GLN A 75 3.45 4.53 -12.30
CA GLN A 75 3.34 5.95 -11.93
C GLN A 75 1.89 6.36 -11.64
N GLN A 76 0.91 5.82 -12.37
CA GLN A 76 -0.52 6.06 -12.12
C GLN A 76 -0.98 5.43 -10.80
N GLU A 77 -0.52 4.22 -10.49
CA GLU A 77 -0.78 3.57 -9.22
C GLU A 77 -0.20 4.39 -8.06
N ILE A 78 1.03 4.91 -8.18
CA ILE A 78 1.66 5.77 -7.17
C ILE A 78 0.78 6.98 -6.87
N VAL A 79 0.36 7.73 -7.90
CA VAL A 79 -0.50 8.91 -7.72
C VAL A 79 -1.81 8.55 -7.03
N THR A 80 -2.40 7.40 -7.39
CA THR A 80 -3.65 6.93 -6.79
C THR A 80 -3.46 6.59 -5.31
N GLN A 81 -2.36 5.94 -4.96
CA GLN A 81 -2.02 5.61 -3.57
C GLN A 81 -1.72 6.87 -2.75
N GLU A 82 -0.97 7.81 -3.30
CA GLU A 82 -0.68 9.10 -2.65
C GLU A 82 -1.95 9.88 -2.33
N GLN A 83 -2.91 9.93 -3.27
CA GLN A 83 -4.22 10.55 -3.04
C GLN A 83 -5.01 9.83 -1.95
N GLY A 84 -5.01 8.50 -1.92
CA GLY A 84 -5.66 7.72 -0.87
C GLY A 84 -5.04 7.97 0.52
N ILE A 85 -3.71 8.04 0.59
CA ILE A 85 -2.99 8.38 1.82
C ILE A 85 -3.37 9.78 2.29
N GLU A 86 -3.44 10.75 1.38
CA GLU A 86 -3.81 12.13 1.72
C GLU A 86 -5.27 12.22 2.20
N ALA A 87 -6.19 11.49 1.57
CA ALA A 87 -7.58 11.41 2.03
C ALA A 87 -7.65 10.86 3.47
N ILE A 88 -6.94 9.77 3.77
CA ILE A 88 -6.88 9.19 5.12
C ILE A 88 -6.29 10.17 6.12
N LYS A 89 -5.25 10.92 5.76
CA LYS A 89 -4.67 11.95 6.64
C LYS A 89 -5.64 13.08 6.96
N GLN A 90 -6.57 13.37 6.05
CA GLN A 90 -7.58 14.43 6.22
C GLN A 90 -8.86 13.93 6.90
N GLU A 91 -8.99 12.62 7.16
CA GLU A 91 -10.11 12.08 7.92
C GLU A 91 -10.10 12.67 9.34
N GLN A 92 -11.20 13.33 9.69
CA GLN A 92 -11.44 13.78 11.05
C GLN A 92 -12.23 12.73 11.83
N PRO A 93 -11.95 12.53 13.12
CA PRO A 93 -12.79 11.71 13.97
C PRO A 93 -14.25 12.19 13.90
N PRO A 94 -15.24 11.28 13.95
CA PRO A 94 -16.63 11.70 14.03
C PRO A 94 -16.83 12.58 15.28
N GLU A 95 -17.49 13.72 15.11
CA GLU A 95 -17.82 14.60 16.23
C GLU A 95 -18.71 13.85 17.23
N PRO A 96 -18.47 14.01 18.56
CA PRO A 96 -19.30 13.38 19.56
C PRO A 96 -20.75 13.92 19.44
N PRO A 97 -21.77 13.05 19.49
CA PRO A 97 -23.15 13.50 19.45
C PRO A 97 -23.45 14.42 20.63
N SER A 98 -24.30 15.42 20.41
CA SER A 98 -24.77 16.31 21.47
C SER A 98 -26.19 15.96 21.91
N CYS A 99 -26.46 16.11 23.21
CA CYS A 99 -27.78 15.87 23.77
C CYS A 99 -28.80 16.86 23.15
N PRO A 100 -29.92 16.37 22.58
CA PRO A 100 -30.89 17.24 21.91
C PRO A 100 -31.65 18.17 22.87
N GLN A 101 -31.66 17.85 24.17
CA GLN A 101 -32.40 18.63 25.17
C GLN A 101 -31.53 19.68 25.87
N CYS A 102 -30.27 19.37 26.18
CA CYS A 102 -29.41 20.26 26.98
C CYS A 102 -28.11 20.67 26.28
N GLY A 103 -27.83 20.15 25.08
CA GLY A 103 -26.67 20.50 24.27
C GLY A 103 -25.33 19.98 24.78
N ARG A 104 -25.29 19.21 25.86
CA ARG A 104 -24.05 18.61 26.38
C ARG A 104 -23.57 17.48 25.45
N GLU A 105 -22.26 17.41 25.20
CA GLU A 105 -21.63 16.28 24.49
C GLU A 105 -21.89 14.96 25.23
N VAL A 106 -22.23 13.93 24.47
CA VAL A 106 -22.54 12.60 24.97
C VAL A 106 -21.80 11.55 24.15
N SER A 107 -21.51 10.40 24.75
CA SER A 107 -20.95 9.29 23.99
C SER A 107 -22.02 8.70 23.08
N SER A 108 -21.61 8.22 21.89
CA SER A 108 -22.49 7.44 21.02
C SER A 108 -22.92 6.11 21.65
N SER A 109 -22.38 5.73 22.81
CA SER A 109 -22.77 4.57 23.61
C SER A 109 -23.68 4.89 24.81
N ASP A 110 -23.93 6.17 25.10
CA ASP A 110 -24.71 6.57 26.28
C ASP A 110 -26.20 6.34 26.04
N ALA A 111 -26.84 5.58 26.91
CA ALA A 111 -28.30 5.40 26.88
C ALA A 111 -29.05 6.63 27.42
N PHE A 112 -28.40 7.45 28.25
CA PHE A 112 -28.98 8.62 28.91
C PHE A 112 -27.96 9.77 29.00
N CYS A 113 -28.42 11.01 28.91
CA CYS A 113 -27.58 12.18 29.04
C CYS A 113 -27.13 12.35 30.51
N PRO A 114 -25.83 12.44 30.80
CA PRO A 114 -25.33 12.68 32.16
C PRO A 114 -25.63 14.09 32.68
N GLY A 115 -25.98 15.04 31.80
CA GLY A 115 -26.29 16.42 32.18
C GLY A 115 -27.76 16.66 32.54
N CYS A 116 -28.70 16.04 31.83
CA CYS A 116 -30.14 16.29 32.01
C CYS A 116 -30.99 15.03 32.18
N GLY A 117 -30.41 13.83 32.14
CA GLY A 117 -31.09 12.56 32.34
C GLY A 117 -31.97 12.08 31.18
N VAL A 118 -32.05 12.83 30.07
CA VAL A 118 -32.87 12.44 28.92
C VAL A 118 -32.30 11.19 28.24
N ALA A 119 -33.17 10.27 27.84
CA ALA A 119 -32.76 9.10 27.06
C ALA A 119 -32.23 9.55 25.69
N ILE A 120 -31.06 9.02 25.30
CA ILE A 120 -30.45 9.31 24.02
C ILE A 120 -30.70 8.11 23.14
N ALA A 121 -31.55 8.30 22.12
CA ALA A 121 -31.79 7.26 21.14
C ALA A 121 -30.48 7.03 20.40
N LEU A 122 -29.85 5.88 20.65
CA LEU A 122 -28.75 5.35 19.85
C LEU A 122 -29.26 5.34 18.40
N SER A 123 -28.85 6.33 17.62
CA SER A 123 -29.09 6.31 16.19
C SER A 123 -28.16 5.24 15.66
N ALA A 124 -28.63 3.99 15.69
CA ALA A 124 -28.09 2.92 14.90
C ALA A 124 -27.96 3.49 13.49
N THR A 125 -26.72 3.56 13.01
CA THR A 125 -26.41 3.82 11.61
C THR A 125 -27.44 3.08 10.76
N PRO A 126 -28.21 3.75 9.89
CA PRO A 126 -29.01 3.03 8.92
C PRO A 126 -28.01 2.22 8.10
N LEU A 127 -28.03 0.88 8.28
CA LEU A 127 -27.36 -0.01 7.34
C LEU A 127 -27.82 0.40 5.94
N PRO A 128 -26.91 0.42 4.94
CA PRO A 128 -27.31 0.75 3.58
C PRO A 128 -28.47 -0.16 3.20
N ALA A 129 -29.63 0.45 2.97
CA ALA A 129 -30.79 -0.25 2.43
C ALA A 129 -30.36 -0.81 1.07
N ILE A 130 -30.06 -2.10 1.03
CA ILE A 130 -29.83 -2.84 -0.20
C ILE A 130 -31.18 -2.92 -0.91
N ASN A 131 -31.54 -1.84 -1.60
CA ASN A 131 -32.73 -1.75 -2.43
C ASN A 131 -32.51 -2.60 -3.67
N ASN A 132 -32.72 -3.91 -3.53
CA ASN A 132 -33.06 -4.81 -4.61
C ASN A 132 -33.68 -6.09 -4.03
N THR A 133 -34.85 -5.95 -3.43
CA THR A 133 -35.67 -7.12 -3.08
C THR A 133 -37.02 -7.02 -3.79
N SER A 134 -37.08 -7.51 -5.04
CA SER A 134 -38.37 -7.84 -5.65
C SER A 134 -39.00 -8.98 -4.84
N THR A 135 -40.16 -8.71 -4.24
CA THR A 135 -40.97 -9.69 -3.51
C THR A 135 -42.20 -10.04 -4.32
N GLN A 136 -42.59 -11.32 -4.28
CA GLN A 136 -43.81 -11.87 -4.86
C GLN A 136 -44.67 -12.51 -3.76
N SER A 137 -45.98 -12.50 -3.93
CA SER A 137 -46.90 -13.14 -2.98
C SER A 137 -46.91 -14.66 -3.17
N CYS A 138 -46.80 -15.43 -2.09
CA CYS A 138 -46.95 -16.88 -2.14
C CYS A 138 -48.37 -17.27 -2.60
N PRO A 139 -48.54 -18.18 -3.57
CA PRO A 139 -49.86 -18.56 -4.09
C PRO A 139 -50.71 -19.33 -3.06
N GLN A 140 -50.09 -19.98 -2.06
CA GLN A 140 -50.80 -20.80 -1.08
C GLN A 140 -51.25 -20.01 0.17
N CYS A 141 -50.43 -19.09 0.68
CA CYS A 141 -50.72 -18.35 1.92
C CYS A 141 -50.73 -16.83 1.78
N ARG A 142 -50.47 -16.32 0.57
CA ARG A 142 -50.45 -14.88 0.20
C ARG A 142 -49.43 -14.00 0.92
N LYS A 143 -48.59 -14.57 1.78
CA LYS A 143 -47.50 -13.83 2.44
C LYS A 143 -46.38 -13.50 1.43
N PRO A 144 -45.71 -12.35 1.58
CA PRO A 144 -44.65 -11.92 0.68
C PRO A 144 -43.42 -12.82 0.81
N VAL A 145 -42.85 -13.21 -0.33
CA VAL A 145 -41.63 -14.04 -0.43
C VAL A 145 -40.70 -13.42 -1.48
N ARG A 146 -39.39 -13.61 -1.35
CA ARG A 146 -38.43 -13.17 -2.37
C ARG A 146 -38.65 -13.88 -3.71
N VAL A 147 -38.53 -13.15 -4.81
CA VAL A 147 -38.50 -13.73 -6.16
C VAL A 147 -37.29 -14.67 -6.26
N GLY A 148 -37.51 -15.91 -6.72
CA GLY A 148 -36.47 -16.95 -6.81
C GLY A 148 -36.28 -17.82 -5.56
N ALA A 149 -37.03 -17.60 -4.48
CA ALA A 149 -37.02 -18.52 -3.33
C ALA A 149 -37.68 -19.85 -3.69
N ALA A 150 -37.03 -20.98 -3.38
CA ALA A 150 -37.55 -22.32 -3.67
C ALA A 150 -38.72 -22.76 -2.76
N PHE A 151 -38.88 -22.13 -1.60
CA PHE A 151 -39.91 -22.47 -0.61
C PHE A 151 -40.42 -21.22 0.11
N CYS A 152 -41.69 -21.22 0.48
CA CYS A 152 -42.32 -20.16 1.27
C CYS A 152 -41.95 -20.33 2.75
N PRO A 153 -41.29 -19.34 3.38
CA PRO A 153 -40.88 -19.42 4.79
C PRO A 153 -42.07 -19.42 5.76
N ALA A 154 -43.26 -19.02 5.31
CA ALA A 154 -44.40 -18.85 6.19
C ALA A 154 -45.41 -20.02 6.18
N CYS A 155 -45.37 -20.88 5.16
CA CYS A 155 -46.27 -22.04 5.07
C CYS A 155 -45.59 -23.32 4.56
N GLY A 156 -44.31 -23.28 4.20
CA GLY A 156 -43.56 -24.44 3.71
C GLY A 156 -43.86 -24.83 2.26
N ALA A 157 -44.78 -24.13 1.59
CA ALA A 157 -45.13 -24.38 0.18
C ALA A 157 -43.89 -24.26 -0.72
N ARG A 158 -43.67 -25.23 -1.61
CA ARG A 158 -42.61 -25.14 -2.63
C ARG A 158 -43.01 -24.13 -3.70
N LEU A 159 -42.16 -23.15 -3.93
CA LEU A 159 -42.35 -22.11 -4.94
C LEU A 159 -41.51 -22.50 -6.15
N THR A 160 -42.18 -22.92 -7.22
CA THR A 160 -41.54 -23.09 -8.52
C THR A 160 -41.47 -21.71 -9.18
N ALA A 161 -40.27 -21.32 -9.62
CA ALA A 161 -40.10 -20.14 -10.46
C ALA A 161 -40.95 -20.25 -11.73
#